data_AF-A0A522CQI7-F1
#
_entry.id   AF-A0A522CQI7-F1
#
_cell.length_a   1.000
_cell.length_b   1.000
_cell.length_c   1.000
_cell.angle_alpha   90.00
_cell.angle_beta   90.00
_cell.angle_gamma   90.00
#
_symmetry.space_group_name_H-M   'P 1'
#
loop_
_entity.id
_entity.type
_entity.pdbx_description
1 polymer ?
#
loop_
_entity_poly.entity_id
_entity_poly.type
_entity_poly.pdbx_seq_one_letter_code
_entity_poly.pdbx_strand_id
1 'polypeptide(L)'
;MRTAVLGILLALGAAGAASAGDYVIVASTNPALKPGTEVDGGQRLSLEPGQTLRLMNASGEVTTLRGSAAGAVAPRPGAPADPTRMAQLRVLIDPPPQGRTFGGRRSGVCPDPATLNSLDQILAVQSGGCAAQAREALEAYLAAR
;
A
#
# COMPACT_ATOMS: atom_id res chain seq x y z
N MET A 1 -2.93 -43.69 46.27
CA MET A 1 -4.02 -42.70 46.03
C MET A 1 -3.41 -41.52 45.29
N ARG A 2 -4.14 -40.97 44.31
CA ARG A 2 -3.89 -39.72 43.54
C ARG A 2 -3.25 -39.89 42.15
N THR A 3 -4.12 -40.38 41.27
CA THR A 3 -4.24 -40.04 39.84
C THR A 3 -3.96 -38.57 39.57
N ALA A 4 -2.97 -38.27 38.72
CA ALA A 4 -2.75 -36.94 38.15
C ALA A 4 -3.50 -36.86 36.82
N VAL A 5 -4.55 -36.04 36.83
CA VAL A 5 -5.49 -35.80 35.74
C VAL A 5 -4.89 -34.86 34.71
N LEU A 6 -4.99 -35.27 33.46
CA LEU A 6 -5.21 -34.53 32.21
C LEU A 6 -5.49 -33.01 32.27
N GLY A 7 -5.00 -32.29 31.25
CA GLY A 7 -5.60 -31.05 30.73
C GLY A 7 -4.56 -30.09 30.15
N ILE A 8 -4.08 -30.28 28.92
CA ILE A 8 -4.60 -29.67 27.68
C ILE A 8 -5.12 -28.24 27.90
N LEU A 9 -4.30 -27.24 27.59
CA LEU A 9 -4.73 -25.89 27.25
C LEU A 9 -4.29 -25.60 25.81
N LEU A 10 -5.29 -25.56 24.93
CA LEU A 10 -5.18 -25.17 23.54
C LEU A 10 -4.65 -23.74 23.44
N ALA A 11 -3.45 -23.58 22.91
CA ALA A 11 -3.02 -22.31 22.31
C ALA A 11 -3.68 -22.18 20.92
N LEU A 12 -4.96 -21.80 20.89
CA LEU A 12 -5.54 -21.17 19.69
C LEU A 12 -4.90 -19.79 19.55
N GLY A 13 -3.69 -19.77 19.00
CA GLY A 13 -3.12 -18.57 18.42
C GLY A 13 -3.96 -18.22 17.21
N ALA A 14 -4.92 -17.31 17.37
CA ALA A 14 -5.47 -16.55 16.28
C ALA A 14 -4.31 -15.83 15.60
N ALA A 15 -3.73 -16.45 14.58
CA ALA A 15 -3.05 -15.73 13.53
C ALA A 15 -4.12 -14.81 12.96
N GLY A 16 -4.13 -13.56 13.44
CA GLY A 16 -4.91 -12.51 12.83
C GLY A 16 -4.55 -12.54 11.36
N ALA A 17 -5.52 -12.94 10.53
CA ALA A 17 -5.45 -12.63 9.13
C ALA A 17 -5.33 -11.11 9.09
N ALA A 18 -4.13 -10.62 8.80
CA ALA A 18 -3.97 -9.30 8.25
C ALA A 18 -4.77 -9.35 6.96
N SER A 19 -6.04 -8.93 7.02
CA SER A 19 -6.82 -8.62 5.85
C SER A 19 -6.04 -7.51 5.16
N ALA A 20 -5.22 -7.88 4.18
CA ALA A 20 -4.57 -6.91 3.31
C ALA A 20 -5.71 -6.19 2.61
N GLY A 21 -5.83 -4.89 2.81
CA GLY A 21 -6.82 -4.11 2.08
C GLY A 21 -6.64 -4.37 0.58
N ASP A 22 -7.75 -4.52 -0.13
CA ASP A 22 -7.74 -4.84 -1.55
C ASP A 22 -7.09 -3.73 -2.41
N TYR A 23 -7.10 -2.50 -1.88
CA TYR A 23 -6.55 -1.31 -2.51
C TYR A 23 -5.72 -0.49 -1.52
N VAL A 24 -4.76 0.27 -2.05
CA VAL A 24 -4.02 1.31 -1.32
C VAL A 24 -4.32 2.67 -1.96
N ILE A 25 -4.57 3.68 -1.13
CA ILE A 25 -4.72 5.06 -1.59
C ILE A 25 -3.36 5.56 -2.07
N VAL A 26 -3.27 5.98 -3.33
CA VAL A 26 -2.01 6.50 -3.89
C VAL A 26 -2.02 8.01 -3.98
N ALA A 27 -3.18 8.59 -4.30
CA ALA A 27 -3.37 10.04 -4.30
C ALA A 27 -4.82 10.36 -3.91
N SER A 28 -5.00 11.43 -3.15
CA SER A 28 -6.31 11.97 -2.83
C SER A 28 -6.28 13.49 -2.87
N THR A 29 -7.36 14.11 -3.33
CA THR A 29 -7.59 15.55 -3.13
C THR A 29 -8.28 15.84 -1.79
N ASN A 30 -8.68 14.81 -1.03
CA ASN A 30 -9.26 14.97 0.30
C ASN A 30 -8.17 14.78 1.38
N PRO A 31 -7.91 15.78 2.23
CA PRO A 31 -6.87 15.69 3.26
C PRO A 31 -7.16 14.64 4.35
N ALA A 32 -8.42 14.20 4.50
CA ALA A 32 -8.79 13.12 5.42
C ALA A 32 -8.32 11.74 4.93
N LEU A 33 -8.08 11.59 3.63
CA LEU A 33 -7.70 10.33 2.99
C LEU A 33 -6.21 10.37 2.63
N LYS A 34 -5.38 9.84 3.53
CA LYS A 34 -3.93 9.86 3.38
C LYS A 34 -3.46 8.78 2.38
N PRO A 35 -2.51 9.10 1.48
CA PRO A 35 -1.79 8.09 0.70
C PRO A 35 -1.16 7.03 1.63
N GLY A 36 -1.15 5.78 1.18
CA GLY A 36 -0.61 4.63 1.92
C GLY A 36 -1.63 3.96 2.85
N THR A 37 -2.84 4.51 2.95
CA THR A 37 -3.94 3.88 3.68
C THR A 37 -4.54 2.74 2.84
N GLU A 38 -4.73 1.60 3.48
CA GLU A 38 -5.42 0.44 2.89
C GLU A 38 -6.95 0.65 2.91
N VAL A 39 -7.60 0.19 1.86
CA VAL A 39 -9.04 0.30 1.62
C VAL A 39 -9.56 -1.05 1.17
N ASP A 40 -10.64 -1.51 1.79
CA ASP A 40 -11.30 -2.75 1.41
C ASP A 40 -12.17 -2.56 0.16
N GLY A 41 -12.25 -3.60 -0.67
CA GLY A 41 -13.14 -3.62 -1.83
C GLY A 41 -14.60 -3.48 -1.41
N GLY A 42 -15.31 -2.53 -2.01
CA GLY A 42 -16.70 -2.21 -1.65
C GLY A 42 -16.86 -1.28 -0.45
N GLN A 43 -15.77 -0.83 0.18
CA GLN A 43 -15.82 0.17 1.25
C GLN A 43 -16.30 1.51 0.70
N ARG A 44 -17.19 2.18 1.46
CA ARG A 44 -17.60 3.56 1.14
C ARG A 44 -16.61 4.55 1.73
N LEU A 45 -16.09 5.41 0.89
CA LEU A 45 -15.18 6.48 1.25
C LEU A 45 -15.92 7.81 1.15
N SER A 46 -15.77 8.63 2.19
CA SER A 46 -16.34 9.98 2.22
C SER A 46 -15.53 10.87 1.28
N LEU A 47 -16.04 11.04 0.06
CA LEU A 47 -15.46 11.86 -1.00
C LEU A 47 -16.53 12.81 -1.49
N GLU A 48 -16.35 14.09 -1.23
CA GLU A 48 -17.30 15.13 -1.63
C GLU A 48 -17.31 15.34 -3.15
N PRO A 49 -18.39 15.93 -3.71
CA PRO A 49 -18.43 16.31 -5.12
C PRO A 49 -17.21 17.16 -5.50
N GLY A 50 -16.54 16.79 -6.59
CA GLY A 50 -15.33 17.47 -7.07
C GLY A 50 -14.03 16.97 -6.46
N GLN A 51 -14.06 16.09 -5.44
CA GLN A 51 -12.89 15.40 -4.95
C GLN A 51 -12.59 14.16 -5.80
N THR A 52 -11.31 13.81 -5.93
CA THR A 52 -10.85 12.61 -6.61
C THR A 52 -9.96 11.77 -5.69
N LEU A 53 -10.03 10.46 -5.88
CA LEU A 53 -9.22 9.49 -5.17
C LEU A 53 -8.66 8.48 -6.18
N ARG A 54 -7.36 8.25 -6.12
CA ARG A 54 -6.69 7.20 -6.89
C ARG A 54 -6.37 6.05 -5.96
N LEU A 55 -6.95 4.90 -6.28
CA LEU A 55 -6.72 3.63 -5.61
C LEU A 55 -5.83 2.77 -6.49
N MET A 56 -4.93 2.00 -5.89
CA MET A 56 -4.12 1.01 -6.59
C MET A 56 -4.27 -0.35 -5.92
N ASN A 57 -4.49 -1.39 -6.72
CA ASN A 57 -4.56 -2.77 -6.23
C ASN A 57 -3.18 -3.45 -6.27
N ALA A 58 -3.11 -4.68 -5.74
CA ALA A 58 -1.87 -5.49 -5.73
C ALA A 58 -1.30 -5.84 -7.11
N SER A 59 -2.08 -5.72 -8.18
CA SER A 59 -1.60 -5.89 -9.55
C SER A 59 -1.05 -4.60 -10.19
N GLY A 60 -1.07 -3.48 -9.47
CA GLY A 60 -0.61 -2.19 -9.97
C GLY A 60 -1.60 -1.50 -10.91
N GLU A 61 -2.84 -1.96 -10.95
CA GLU A 61 -3.94 -1.28 -11.65
C GLU A 61 -4.39 -0.08 -10.82
N VAL A 62 -4.56 1.07 -11.47
CA VAL A 62 -4.96 2.31 -10.82
C VAL A 62 -6.40 2.64 -11.21
N THR A 63 -7.28 2.73 -10.22
CA THR A 63 -8.66 3.15 -10.42
C THR A 63 -8.86 4.55 -9.84
N THR A 64 -9.42 5.45 -10.65
CA THR A 64 -9.77 6.79 -10.20
C THR A 64 -11.25 6.84 -9.82
N LEU A 65 -11.53 7.13 -8.55
CA LEU A 65 -12.86 7.40 -8.03
C LEU A 65 -13.10 8.91 -7.98
N ARG A 66 -14.33 9.31 -8.33
CA ARG A 66 -14.81 10.68 -8.14
C ARG A 66 -15.79 10.70 -7.00
N GLY A 67 -15.63 11.68 -6.13
CA GLY A 67 -16.56 11.96 -5.05
C GLY A 67 -17.91 12.42 -5.56
N SER A 68 -18.93 12.11 -4.78
CA SER A 68 -20.31 12.49 -5.02
C SER A 68 -20.97 12.88 -3.71
N ALA A 69 -22.20 13.41 -3.73
CA ALA A 69 -22.93 13.72 -2.51
C ALA A 69 -23.14 12.50 -1.59
N ALA A 70 -23.04 11.28 -2.13
CA ALA A 70 -23.12 10.02 -1.40
C ALA A 70 -21.74 9.41 -1.07
N GLY A 71 -20.64 10.10 -1.37
CA GLY A 71 -19.27 9.56 -1.31
C GLY A 71 -18.87 8.81 -2.59
N ALA A 72 -17.81 8.01 -2.51
CA ALA A 72 -17.44 7.05 -3.54
C ALA A 72 -17.28 5.65 -2.94
N VAL A 73 -17.52 4.62 -3.75
CA VAL A 73 -17.38 3.22 -3.31
C VAL A 73 -16.14 2.64 -3.96
N ALA A 74 -15.26 2.05 -3.15
CA ALA A 74 -14.14 1.27 -3.67
C ALA A 74 -14.68 0.12 -4.53
N PRO A 75 -14.12 -0.10 -5.73
CA PRO A 75 -14.52 -1.23 -6.55
C PRO A 75 -14.26 -2.55 -5.79
N ARG A 76 -15.05 -3.58 -6.06
CA ARG A 76 -14.75 -4.91 -5.54
C ARG A 76 -13.64 -5.53 -6.40
N PRO A 77 -12.57 -6.07 -5.80
CA PRO A 77 -11.53 -6.73 -6.58
C PRO A 77 -12.10 -7.99 -7.24
N GLY A 78 -11.65 -8.26 -8.46
CA GLY A 78 -11.98 -9.49 -9.18
C GLY A 78 -11.14 -10.70 -8.74
N ALA A 79 -10.02 -10.46 -8.04
CA ALA A 79 -9.08 -11.48 -7.58
C ALA A 79 -8.50 -11.10 -6.20
N PRO A 80 -8.20 -12.08 -5.32
CA PRO A 80 -7.62 -11.80 -4.01
C PRO A 80 -6.26 -11.11 -4.13
N ALA A 81 -6.06 -10.03 -3.37
CA ALA A 81 -4.80 -9.29 -3.32
C ALA A 81 -3.68 -10.13 -2.69
N ASP A 82 -2.48 -10.11 -3.28
CA ASP A 82 -1.29 -10.75 -2.68
C ASP A 82 -0.79 -9.88 -1.52
N PRO A 83 -0.87 -10.35 -0.27
CA PRO A 83 -0.55 -9.54 0.91
C PRO A 83 0.91 -9.10 0.94
N THR A 84 1.82 -9.85 0.32
CA THR A 84 3.25 -9.52 0.26
C THR A 84 3.49 -8.27 -0.60
N ARG A 85 2.78 -8.16 -1.72
CA ARG A 85 2.88 -7.01 -2.63
C ARG A 85 2.24 -5.76 -2.04
N MET A 86 1.12 -5.91 -1.33
CA MET A 86 0.47 -4.78 -0.66
C MET A 86 1.34 -4.17 0.43
N ALA A 87 2.03 -5.01 1.22
CA ALA A 87 2.99 -4.55 2.21
C ALA A 87 4.14 -3.72 1.58
N GLN A 88 4.67 -4.15 0.43
CA GLN A 88 5.73 -3.42 -0.29
C GLN A 88 5.23 -2.07 -0.85
N LEU A 89 4.06 -2.06 -1.48
CA LEU A 89 3.40 -0.85 -2.00
C LEU A 89 3.16 0.18 -0.88
N ARG A 90 2.71 -0.28 0.29
CA ARG A 90 2.47 0.60 1.44
C ARG A 90 3.75 1.27 1.94
N VAL A 91 4.86 0.54 2.02
CA VAL A 91 6.16 1.10 2.41
C VAL A 91 6.68 2.11 1.38
N LEU A 92 6.32 1.96 0.10
CA LEU A 92 6.66 2.91 -0.96
C LEU A 92 5.83 4.19 -0.90
N ILE A 93 4.52 4.06 -0.66
CA ILE A 93 3.58 5.19 -0.68
C ILE A 93 3.66 6.00 0.63
N ASP A 94 3.70 5.34 1.79
CA ASP A 94 3.86 5.97 3.11
C ASP A 94 5.05 5.31 3.85
N PRO A 95 6.28 5.76 3.57
CA PRO A 95 7.45 5.21 4.25
C PRO A 95 7.35 5.52 5.75
N PRO A 96 7.54 4.52 6.64
CA PRO A 96 7.50 4.74 8.08
C PRO A 96 8.50 5.84 8.45
N PRO A 97 8.20 6.72 9.43
CA PRO A 97 9.08 7.81 9.81
C PRO A 97 10.43 7.21 10.21
N GLN A 98 11.40 7.35 9.31
CA GLN A 98 12.75 6.89 9.53
C GLN A 98 13.29 7.75 10.67
N GLY A 99 13.35 7.17 11.87
CA GLY A 99 14.04 7.79 13.00
C GLY A 99 15.46 8.13 12.54
N ARG A 100 15.68 9.40 12.22
CA ARG A 100 16.95 10.06 11.86
C ARG A 100 18.08 9.09 11.49
N THR A 101 17.92 8.32 10.42
CA THR A 101 19.07 7.59 9.85
C THR A 101 19.85 8.58 9.01
N PHE A 102 20.67 9.38 9.68
CA PHE A 102 21.83 10.00 9.05
C PHE A 102 22.77 8.86 8.66
N GLY A 103 22.64 8.34 7.43
CA GLY A 103 23.51 7.23 6.98
C GLY A 103 23.11 6.51 5.69
N GLY A 104 21.94 6.77 5.12
CA GLY A 104 21.48 6.09 3.91
C GLY A 104 22.12 6.53 2.59
N ARG A 105 23.18 7.35 2.59
CA ARG A 105 23.98 7.58 1.38
C ARG A 105 24.93 6.39 1.18
N ARG A 106 24.38 5.21 0.85
CA ARG A 106 25.19 4.23 0.14
C ARG A 106 25.38 4.82 -1.26
N SER A 107 26.62 5.17 -1.57
CA SER A 107 27.11 5.76 -2.82
C SER A 107 27.01 4.80 -4.01
N GLY A 108 25.94 4.02 -4.09
CA GLY A 108 25.59 3.26 -5.29
C GLY A 108 24.99 4.20 -6.32
N VAL A 109 25.34 3.99 -7.59
CA VAL A 109 24.70 4.69 -8.71
C VAL A 109 23.22 4.30 -8.69
N CYS A 110 22.38 5.17 -8.14
CA CYS A 110 20.94 4.98 -8.24
C CYS A 110 20.54 5.18 -9.70
N PRO A 111 19.73 4.27 -10.26
CA PRO A 111 19.27 4.39 -11.65
C PRO A 111 18.40 5.64 -11.81
N ASP A 112 18.43 6.20 -13.01
CA ASP A 112 17.63 7.36 -13.36
C ASP A 112 16.13 7.02 -13.31
N PRO A 113 15.30 7.79 -12.60
CA PRO A 113 13.88 7.49 -12.42
C PRO A 113 13.12 7.43 -13.75
N ALA A 114 13.55 8.16 -14.78
CA ALA A 114 12.90 8.14 -16.11
C ALA A 114 13.06 6.80 -16.85
N THR A 115 13.99 5.95 -16.39
CA THR A 115 14.21 4.62 -16.99
C THR A 115 13.35 3.52 -16.35
N LEU A 116 12.72 3.81 -15.21
CA LEU A 116 11.92 2.88 -14.43
C LEU A 116 10.47 2.88 -14.94
N ASN A 117 10.20 2.00 -15.91
CA ASN A 117 8.92 1.98 -16.64
C ASN A 117 7.92 0.96 -16.10
N SER A 118 8.30 0.18 -15.08
CA SER A 118 7.41 -0.80 -14.47
C SER A 118 7.46 -0.76 -12.94
N LEU A 119 6.35 -1.17 -12.32
CA LEU A 119 6.19 -1.15 -10.88
C LEU A 119 7.21 -2.06 -10.17
N ASP A 120 7.51 -3.23 -10.75
CA ASP A 120 8.56 -4.14 -10.26
C ASP A 120 9.95 -3.49 -10.26
N GLN A 121 10.30 -2.71 -11.29
CA GLN A 121 11.58 -2.00 -11.35
C GLN A 121 11.67 -0.92 -10.26
N ILE A 122 10.58 -0.19 -10.04
CA ILE A 122 10.50 0.85 -9.01
C ILE A 122 10.68 0.23 -7.61
N LEU A 123 9.99 -0.89 -7.33
CA LEU A 123 10.10 -1.60 -6.06
C LEU A 123 11.50 -2.20 -5.83
N ALA A 124 12.14 -2.72 -6.89
CA ALA A 124 13.52 -3.20 -6.83
C ALA A 124 14.50 -2.08 -6.45
N VAL A 125 14.33 -0.89 -7.01
CA VAL A 125 15.17 0.29 -6.71
C VAL A 125 14.97 0.79 -5.27
N GLN A 126 13.73 0.74 -4.77
CA GLN A 126 13.43 1.08 -3.38
C GLN A 126 14.11 0.11 -2.40
N SER A 127 13.98 -1.20 -2.62
CA SER A 127 14.63 -2.22 -1.79
C SER A 127 16.17 -2.17 -1.87
N GLY A 128 16.72 -1.66 -2.98
CA GLY A 128 18.13 -1.35 -3.14
C GLY A 128 18.63 -0.11 -2.38
N GLY A 129 17.74 0.65 -1.72
CA GLY A 129 18.07 1.83 -0.91
C GLY A 129 17.96 3.16 -1.63
N CYS A 130 17.51 3.19 -2.89
CA CYS A 130 17.31 4.40 -3.70
C CYS A 130 15.87 4.91 -3.59
N ALA A 131 15.43 5.20 -2.37
CA ALA A 131 14.04 5.55 -2.07
C ALA A 131 13.58 6.87 -2.72
N ALA A 132 14.48 7.81 -2.97
CA ALA A 132 14.16 9.07 -3.64
C ALA A 132 13.82 8.85 -5.12
N GLN A 133 14.65 8.09 -5.84
CA GLN A 133 14.45 7.76 -7.25
C GLN A 133 13.22 6.87 -7.45
N ALA A 134 12.99 5.91 -6.55
CA ALA A 134 11.78 5.10 -6.59
C ALA A 134 10.50 5.94 -6.41
N ARG A 135 10.52 6.96 -5.56
CA ARG A 135 9.37 7.87 -5.39
C ARG A 135 9.11 8.72 -6.63
N GLU A 136 10.15 9.29 -7.21
CA GLU A 136 10.02 10.12 -8.42
C GLU A 136 9.53 9.30 -9.62
N ALA A 137 10.06 8.08 -9.81
CA ALA A 137 9.58 7.16 -10.82
C ALA A 137 8.13 6.71 -10.57
N LEU A 138 7.73 6.50 -9.31
CA LEU A 138 6.35 6.18 -8.98
C LEU A 138 5.41 7.33 -9.35
N GLU A 139 5.76 8.57 -9.01
CA GLU A 139 4.95 9.75 -9.39
C GLU A 139 4.80 9.88 -10.91
N ALA A 140 5.89 9.67 -11.67
CA ALA A 140 5.86 9.67 -13.13
C ALA A 140 4.99 8.53 -13.69
N TYR A 141 5.12 7.32 -13.13
CA TYR A 141 4.31 6.15 -13.51
C TYR A 141 2.82 6.38 -13.26
N LEU A 142 2.48 7.07 -12.18
CA LEU A 142 1.13 7.48 -11.86
C LEU A 142 0.63 8.61 -12.78
N ALA A 143 1.48 9.57 -13.14
CA ALA A 143 1.08 10.65 -14.05
C ALA A 143 0.75 10.15 -15.47
N ALA A 144 1.39 9.05 -15.89
CA ALA A 144 1.17 8.42 -17.20
C ALA A 144 -0.09 7.54 -17.31
N ARG A 145 -0.85 7.37 -16.21
CA ARG A 145 -2.05 6.52 -16.12
C ARG A 145 -3.25 7.28 -15.57
#